data_AF-A0A932XT31-F1
#
_entry.id   AF-A0A932XT31-F1
#
_cell.length_a   1.000
_cell.length_b   1.000
_cell.length_c   1.000
_cell.angle_alpha   90.00
_cell.angle_beta   90.00
_cell.angle_gamma   90.00
#
_symmetry.space_group_name_H-M   'P 1'
#
loop_
_entity.id
_entity.type
_entity.pdbx_description
1 polymer ?
#
loop_
_entity_poly.entity_id
_entity_poly.type
_entity_poly.pdbx_seq_one_letter_code
_entity_poly.pdbx_strand_id
1 'polypeptide(L)'
;MKSQLTGRKRIWKVDCRSLEIVIAASFEWRELFDVLKGSFRTCSSNENVLETQMYALVHQCCHSNNSASRKLEFLLNYRYQRFIEAVCQMDPSEVLQWVLSYSFGKKPGLAGITWAIGSDAREGFDCIRRHFHQRLQIYSVRKLL
;
A
#
# COMPACT_ATOMS: atom_id res chain seq x y z
N MET A 1 -10.43 -16.94 -17.56
CA MET A 1 -9.98 -15.54 -17.42
C MET A 1 -8.52 -15.54 -16.94
N LYS A 2 -7.55 -15.20 -17.80
CA LYS A 2 -6.15 -15.02 -17.39
C LYS A 2 -6.04 -13.65 -16.70
N SER A 3 -5.65 -13.60 -15.42
CA SER A 3 -5.54 -12.33 -14.70
C SER A 3 -4.37 -11.49 -15.26
N GLN A 4 -4.69 -10.27 -15.70
CA GLN A 4 -3.76 -9.25 -16.21
C GLN A 4 -2.92 -8.62 -15.07
N LEU A 5 -2.30 -9.42 -14.21
CA LEU A 5 -1.38 -8.93 -13.16
C LEU A 5 0.10 -9.02 -13.58
N THR A 6 0.38 -9.27 -14.85
CA THR A 6 1.74 -9.22 -15.42
C THR A 6 2.20 -7.76 -15.43
N GLY A 7 3.25 -7.44 -14.65
CA GLY A 7 3.80 -6.07 -14.58
C GLY A 7 3.71 -5.40 -13.21
N ARG A 8 3.48 -6.15 -12.13
CA ARG A 8 3.46 -5.60 -10.76
C ARG A 8 4.62 -6.06 -9.90
N LYS A 9 5.11 -5.14 -9.07
CA LYS A 9 6.05 -5.40 -8.00
C LYS A 9 5.38 -6.29 -6.96
N ARG A 10 6.14 -7.25 -6.44
CA ARG A 10 5.74 -8.00 -5.24
C ARG A 10 5.72 -7.04 -4.05
N ILE A 11 4.90 -7.31 -3.04
CA ILE A 11 4.76 -6.44 -1.86
C ILE A 11 6.11 -6.13 -1.18
N TRP A 12 7.04 -7.09 -1.16
CA TRP A 12 8.41 -6.93 -0.63
C TRP A 12 9.37 -6.14 -1.54
N LYS A 13 8.88 -5.67 -2.68
CA LYS A 13 9.59 -4.74 -3.59
C LYS A 13 8.93 -3.37 -3.65
N VAL A 14 7.80 -3.17 -2.97
CA VAL A 14 7.16 -1.86 -2.80
C VAL A 14 7.90 -1.10 -1.72
N ASP A 15 8.07 0.21 -1.89
CA ASP A 15 8.78 1.00 -0.89
C ASP A 15 8.00 1.10 0.43
N CYS A 16 8.73 1.28 1.52
CA CYS A 16 8.19 1.34 2.87
C CYS A 16 7.09 2.38 3.02
N ARG A 17 7.21 3.55 2.38
CA ARG A 17 6.25 4.64 2.55
C ARG A 17 4.91 4.31 1.92
N SER A 18 4.92 3.74 0.71
CA SER A 18 3.69 3.23 0.09
C SER A 18 3.06 2.13 0.93
N LEU A 19 3.86 1.19 1.46
CA LEU A 19 3.35 0.13 2.34
C LEU A 19 2.68 0.69 3.60
N GLU A 20 3.34 1.59 4.32
CA GLU A 20 2.82 2.20 5.55
C GLU A 20 1.50 2.93 5.30
N ILE A 21 1.45 3.78 4.27
CA ILE A 21 0.23 4.53 3.90
C ILE A 21 -0.90 3.56 3.58
N VAL A 22 -0.62 2.58 2.72
CA VAL A 22 -1.65 1.65 2.25
C VAL A 22 -2.15 0.80 3.40
N ILE A 23 -1.26 0.18 4.20
CA ILE A 23 -1.66 -0.67 5.32
C ILE A 23 -2.49 0.13 6.34
N ALA A 24 -2.01 1.29 6.78
CA ALA A 24 -2.69 2.12 7.78
C ALA A 24 -4.04 2.67 7.30
N ALA A 25 -4.19 2.92 6.00
CA ALA A 25 -5.45 3.38 5.43
C ALA A 25 -6.40 2.24 5.03
N SER A 26 -5.90 1.00 5.00
CA SER A 26 -6.64 -0.18 4.53
C SER A 26 -7.21 -1.01 5.66
N PHE A 27 -6.48 -1.20 6.74
CA PHE A 27 -6.79 -2.22 7.73
C PHE A 27 -6.87 -1.60 9.12
N GLU A 28 -7.88 -2.02 9.88
CA GLU A 28 -7.84 -1.86 11.33
C GLU A 28 -6.76 -2.79 11.89
N TRP A 29 -6.03 -2.35 12.93
CA TRP A 29 -4.91 -3.12 13.47
C TRP A 29 -5.31 -4.52 13.96
N ARG A 30 -6.57 -4.71 14.39
CA ARG A 30 -7.12 -6.01 14.78
C ARG A 30 -7.21 -6.99 13.61
N GLU A 31 -7.58 -6.51 12.42
CA GLU A 31 -7.60 -7.36 11.21
C GLU A 31 -6.19 -7.81 10.83
N LEU A 32 -5.20 -6.95 11.05
CA LEU A 32 -3.79 -7.27 10.79
C LEU A 32 -3.29 -8.37 11.73
N PHE A 33 -3.76 -8.40 12.98
CA PHE A 33 -3.43 -9.49 13.91
C PHE A 33 -3.81 -10.86 13.34
N ASP A 34 -5.01 -11.00 12.78
CA ASP A 34 -5.47 -12.27 12.19
C ASP A 34 -4.69 -12.65 10.92
N VAL A 35 -4.22 -11.66 10.16
CA VAL A 35 -3.33 -11.90 9.03
C VAL A 35 -1.96 -12.41 9.49
N LEU A 36 -1.49 -11.93 10.65
CA LEU A 36 -0.16 -12.20 11.20
C LEU A 36 -0.10 -13.40 12.16
N LYS A 37 -1.23 -13.86 12.71
CA LYS A 37 -1.33 -14.91 13.73
C LYS A 37 -0.66 -16.24 13.35
N GLY A 38 -0.58 -16.55 12.05
CA GLY A 38 0.13 -17.74 11.54
C GLY A 38 1.61 -17.53 11.20
N SER A 39 2.09 -16.29 11.21
CA SER A 39 3.46 -15.91 10.80
C SER A 39 4.37 -15.60 11.99
N PHE A 40 3.80 -15.21 13.13
CA PHE A 40 4.56 -15.00 14.36
C PHE A 40 4.27 -16.11 15.38
N ARG A 41 5.26 -16.97 15.63
CA ARG A 41 5.21 -17.94 16.73
C ARG A 41 5.18 -17.27 18.12
N THR A 42 5.51 -15.98 18.20
CA THR A 42 5.70 -15.21 19.44
C THR A 42 4.67 -14.11 19.67
N CYS A 43 3.66 -13.95 18.80
CA CYS A 43 2.52 -13.08 19.13
C CYS A 43 1.55 -13.87 20.01
N SER A 44 2.05 -14.30 21.17
CA SER A 44 1.27 -14.97 22.21
C SER A 44 0.27 -13.97 22.75
N SER A 45 -0.99 -14.07 22.27
CA SER A 45 -2.25 -13.70 22.95
C SER A 45 -2.28 -12.42 23.80
N ASN A 46 -1.41 -11.45 23.55
CA ASN A 46 -1.32 -10.27 24.39
C ASN A 46 -2.35 -9.26 23.91
N GLU A 47 -3.39 -9.07 24.72
CA GLU A 47 -4.40 -8.02 24.60
C GLU A 47 -3.80 -6.59 24.66
N ASN A 48 -2.48 -6.48 24.82
CA ASN A 48 -1.72 -5.24 25.00
C ASN A 48 -0.84 -4.84 23.80
N VAL A 49 -0.99 -5.45 22.61
CA VAL A 49 -0.24 -4.97 21.44
C VAL A 49 -0.76 -3.59 21.04
N LEU A 50 0.09 -2.57 21.18
CA LEU A 50 -0.23 -1.22 20.76
C LEU A 50 -0.41 -1.19 19.24
N GLU A 51 -1.36 -0.38 18.74
CA GLU A 51 -1.62 -0.20 17.32
C GLU A 51 -0.34 0.11 16.51
N THR A 52 0.54 0.95 17.06
CA THR A 52 1.82 1.31 16.43
C THR A 52 2.79 0.12 16.31
N GLN A 53 2.80 -0.78 17.29
CA GLN A 53 3.60 -2.01 17.25
C GLN A 53 3.06 -2.97 16.20
N MET A 54 1.74 -3.04 16.03
CA MET A 54 1.11 -3.87 15.00
C MET A 54 1.55 -3.42 13.60
N TYR A 55 1.49 -2.13 13.30
CA TYR A 55 1.93 -1.61 12.00
C TYR A 55 3.43 -1.85 11.75
N ALA A 56 4.27 -1.74 12.78
CA ALA A 56 5.69 -2.06 12.66
C ALA A 56 5.94 -3.54 12.33
N LEU A 57 5.21 -4.46 12.98
CA LEU A 57 5.31 -5.91 12.71
C LEU A 57 4.83 -6.24 11.30
N VAL A 58 3.70 -5.67 10.86
CA VAL A 58 3.19 -5.85 9.49
C VAL A 58 4.21 -5.35 8.46
N HIS A 59 4.77 -4.16 8.68
CA HIS A 59 5.78 -3.59 7.80
C HIS A 59 7.00 -4.54 7.66
N GLN A 60 7.52 -5.06 8.77
CA GLN A 60 8.62 -6.03 8.73
C GLN A 60 8.24 -7.31 7.97
N CYS A 61 7.03 -7.84 8.17
CA CYS A 61 6.55 -9.00 7.42
C CYS A 61 6.47 -8.75 5.92
N CYS A 62 6.09 -7.55 5.49
CA CYS A 62 5.93 -7.22 4.08
C CYS A 62 7.25 -7.27 3.29
N HIS A 63 8.42 -7.20 3.94
CA HIS A 63 9.74 -7.16 3.29
C HIS A 63 10.35 -8.53 2.97
N SER A 64 9.62 -9.61 3.17
CA SER A 64 10.10 -10.96 2.81
C SER A 64 9.01 -11.77 2.13
N ASN A 65 9.43 -12.79 1.37
CA ASN A 65 8.53 -13.71 0.70
C ASN A 65 8.02 -14.76 1.70
N ASN A 66 6.94 -14.45 2.41
CA ASN A 66 6.33 -15.30 3.43
C ASN A 66 4.80 -15.38 3.22
N SER A 67 4.12 -16.19 4.03
CA SER A 67 2.67 -16.40 3.92
C SER A 67 1.86 -15.12 4.23
N ALA A 68 2.24 -14.35 5.27
CA ALA A 68 1.59 -13.09 5.60
C ALA A 68 1.73 -12.06 4.48
N SER A 69 2.94 -11.87 3.93
CA SER A 69 3.16 -10.89 2.86
C SER A 69 2.38 -11.25 1.60
N ARG A 70 2.33 -12.52 1.22
CA ARG A 70 1.48 -12.99 0.11
C ARG A 70 0.00 -12.77 0.39
N LYS A 71 -0.47 -13.01 1.62
CA LYS A 71 -1.86 -12.80 2.02
C LYS A 71 -2.23 -11.31 1.97
N LEU A 72 -1.36 -10.43 2.48
CA LEU A 72 -1.55 -8.98 2.40
C LEU A 72 -1.55 -8.49 0.95
N GLU A 73 -0.59 -8.95 0.13
CA GLU A 73 -0.53 -8.63 -1.30
C GLU A 73 -1.84 -9.01 -1.99
N PHE A 74 -2.36 -10.22 -1.74
CA PHE A 74 -3.64 -10.67 -2.28
C PHE A 74 -4.80 -9.77 -1.85
N LEU A 75 -4.92 -9.47 -0.54
CA LEU A 75 -5.98 -8.63 -0.01
C LEU A 75 -5.96 -7.21 -0.59
N LEU A 76 -4.77 -6.61 -0.70
CA LEU A 76 -4.59 -5.28 -1.29
C LEU A 76 -4.91 -5.28 -2.78
N ASN A 77 -4.49 -6.31 -3.52
CA ASN A 77 -4.81 -6.46 -4.94
C ASN A 77 -6.30 -6.60 -5.18
N TYR A 78 -6.97 -7.41 -4.37
CA TYR A 78 -8.42 -7.58 -4.44
C TYR A 78 -9.15 -6.27 -4.10
N ARG A 79 -8.80 -5.63 -2.98
CA ARG A 79 -9.45 -4.41 -2.50
C ARG A 79 -9.30 -3.24 -3.46
N TYR A 80 -8.14 -3.10 -4.11
CA TYR A 80 -7.82 -1.96 -4.97
C TYR A 80 -7.78 -2.31 -6.45
N GLN A 81 -8.40 -3.41 -6.86
CA GLN A 81 -8.41 -3.90 -8.23
C GLN A 81 -8.80 -2.80 -9.23
N ARG A 82 -9.83 -2.01 -8.94
CA ARG A 82 -10.29 -0.93 -9.84
C ARG A 82 -9.24 0.17 -10.04
N PHE A 83 -8.48 0.51 -9.02
CA PHE A 83 -7.39 1.50 -9.13
C PHE A 83 -6.22 0.93 -9.92
N ILE A 84 -5.89 -0.34 -9.70
CA ILE A 84 -4.85 -1.06 -10.44
C ILE A 84 -5.23 -1.11 -11.92
N GLU A 85 -6.44 -1.54 -12.24
CA GLU A 85 -6.95 -1.60 -13.62
C GLU A 85 -6.91 -0.23 -14.29
N ALA A 86 -7.37 0.82 -13.61
CA ALA A 86 -7.32 2.18 -14.15
C ALA A 86 -5.88 2.62 -14.46
N VAL A 87 -4.94 2.42 -13.53
CA VAL A 87 -3.52 2.75 -13.73
C VAL A 87 -2.91 1.95 -14.87
N CYS A 88 -3.22 0.65 -14.97
CA CYS A 88 -2.69 -0.23 -16.02
C CYS A 88 -3.13 0.18 -17.43
N GLN A 89 -4.29 0.81 -17.57
CA GLN A 89 -4.79 1.30 -18.87
C GLN A 89 -4.29 2.71 -19.24
N MET A 90 -3.62 3.40 -18.31
CA MET A 90 -3.09 4.75 -18.52
C MET A 90 -1.61 4.72 -18.87
N ASP A 91 -1.18 5.67 -19.69
CA ASP A 91 0.23 5.95 -19.90
C ASP A 91 0.85 6.60 -18.65
N PRO A 92 2.16 6.41 -18.38
CA PRO A 92 2.82 7.02 -17.21
C PRO A 92 2.62 8.54 -17.11
N SER A 93 2.58 9.25 -18.24
CA SER A 93 2.33 10.70 -18.28
C SER A 93 0.91 11.06 -17.81
N GLU A 94 -0.09 10.28 -18.18
CA GLU A 94 -1.48 10.46 -17.74
C GLU A 94 -1.63 10.17 -16.25
N VAL A 95 -0.98 9.10 -15.76
CA VAL A 95 -0.96 8.79 -14.32
C VAL A 95 -0.28 9.90 -13.54
N LEU A 96 0.80 10.49 -14.07
CA LEU A 96 1.43 11.66 -13.45
C LEU A 96 0.47 12.84 -13.35
N GLN A 97 -0.24 13.18 -14.44
CA GLN A 97 -1.23 14.26 -14.41
C GLN A 97 -2.36 14.00 -13.40
N TRP A 98 -2.84 12.75 -13.33
CA TRP A 98 -3.81 12.34 -12.33
C TRP A 98 -3.26 12.49 -10.90
N VAL A 99 -2.02 12.04 -10.67
CA VAL A 99 -1.31 12.20 -9.40
C VAL A 99 -1.11 13.66 -9.03
N LEU A 100 -0.84 14.56 -9.97
CA LEU A 100 -0.64 16.00 -9.72
C LEU A 100 -1.94 16.75 -9.42
N SER A 101 -3.05 16.31 -10.00
CA SER A 101 -4.39 16.86 -9.78
C SER A 101 -5.13 16.22 -8.59
N TYR A 102 -4.61 15.12 -8.05
CA TYR A 102 -5.24 14.39 -6.95
C TYR A 102 -5.40 15.27 -5.70
N SER A 103 -6.60 15.23 -5.09
CA SER A 103 -6.95 15.89 -3.83
C SER A 103 -7.00 14.87 -2.69
N PHE A 104 -6.22 15.11 -1.63
CA PHE A 104 -6.03 14.18 -0.51
C PHE A 104 -7.20 14.10 0.49
N GLY A 105 -8.37 14.63 0.15
CA GLY A 105 -9.53 14.70 1.04
C GLY A 105 -10.24 13.37 1.34
N LYS A 106 -10.01 12.30 0.55
CA LYS A 106 -10.75 11.02 0.68
C LYS A 106 -9.80 9.83 0.98
N LYS A 107 -9.89 9.26 2.19
CA LYS A 107 -9.02 8.16 2.66
C LYS A 107 -9.02 6.91 1.76
N PRO A 108 -10.16 6.34 1.31
CA PRO A 108 -10.14 5.11 0.51
C PRO A 108 -9.47 5.30 -0.86
N GLY A 109 -9.62 6.50 -1.45
CA GLY A 109 -8.98 6.84 -2.71
C GLY A 109 -7.46 6.97 -2.57
N LEU A 110 -6.98 7.48 -1.44
CA LEU A 110 -5.57 7.65 -1.15
C LEU A 110 -4.85 6.29 -1.10
N ALA A 111 -5.42 5.32 -0.37
CA ALA A 111 -4.87 3.98 -0.28
C ALA A 111 -4.84 3.28 -1.66
N GLY A 112 -5.93 3.40 -2.42
CA GLY A 112 -6.05 2.80 -3.74
C GLY A 112 -5.02 3.32 -4.74
N ILE A 113 -4.88 4.65 -4.87
CA ILE A 113 -3.90 5.24 -5.79
C ILE A 113 -2.47 4.96 -5.33
N THR A 114 -2.18 5.01 -4.03
CA THR A 114 -0.85 4.71 -3.47
C THR A 114 -0.45 3.28 -3.79
N TRP A 115 -1.36 2.32 -3.60
CA TRP A 115 -1.08 0.91 -3.90
C TRP A 115 -0.88 0.69 -5.40
N ALA A 116 -1.76 1.26 -6.24
CA ALA A 116 -1.67 1.09 -7.68
C ALA A 116 -0.35 1.62 -8.24
N ILE A 117 0.06 2.85 -7.90
CA ILE A 117 1.35 3.41 -8.35
C ILE A 117 2.55 2.74 -7.67
N GLY A 118 2.44 2.40 -6.38
CA GLY A 118 3.53 1.85 -5.58
C GLY A 118 3.95 0.46 -6.02
N SER A 119 3.00 -0.29 -6.54
CA SER A 119 3.18 -1.67 -6.98
C SER A 119 3.27 -1.84 -8.49
N ASP A 120 3.21 -0.76 -9.28
CA ASP A 120 3.43 -0.83 -10.72
C ASP A 120 4.93 -1.05 -11.00
N ALA A 121 5.27 -2.00 -11.88
CA ALA A 121 6.65 -2.31 -12.24
C ALA A 121 7.10 -1.65 -13.56
N ARG A 122 6.23 -0.90 -14.24
CA ARG A 122 6.58 -0.16 -15.45
C ARG A 122 7.60 0.93 -15.15
N GLU A 123 8.43 1.24 -16.13
CA GLU A 123 9.40 2.33 -16.05
C GLU A 123 8.70 3.68 -15.82
N GLY A 124 9.38 4.60 -15.11
CA GLY A 124 8.84 5.93 -14.79
C GLY A 124 7.93 6.00 -13.55
N PHE A 125 7.31 4.88 -13.14
CA PHE A 125 6.42 4.85 -11.97
C PHE A 125 7.11 5.18 -10.65
N ASP A 126 8.41 4.90 -10.52
CA ASP A 126 9.18 5.32 -9.35
C ASP A 126 9.34 6.85 -9.24
N CYS A 127 9.29 7.58 -10.35
CA CYS A 127 9.24 9.05 -10.32
C CYS A 127 7.85 9.54 -9.89
N ILE A 128 6.79 8.99 -10.51
CA ILE A 128 5.39 9.33 -10.22
C ILE A 128 5.07 9.10 -8.74
N ARG A 129 5.46 7.94 -8.20
CA ARG A 129 5.31 7.57 -6.80
C ARG A 129 6.01 8.54 -5.85
N ARG A 130 7.25 8.94 -6.16
CA ARG A 130 7.99 9.93 -5.37
C ARG A 130 7.29 11.28 -5.35
N HIS A 131 6.79 11.76 -6.50
CA HIS A 131 6.00 12.99 -6.57
C HIS A 131 4.71 12.89 -5.76
N PHE A 132 4.01 11.76 -5.84
CA PHE A 132 2.79 11.55 -5.06
C PHE A 132 3.06 11.59 -3.56
N HIS A 133 4.09 10.88 -3.08
CA HIS A 133 4.50 10.90 -1.67
C HIS A 133 4.90 12.30 -1.19
N GLN A 134 5.64 13.05 -2.01
CA GLN A 134 6.04 14.42 -1.68
C GLN A 134 4.81 15.34 -1.54
N ARG A 135 3.86 15.26 -2.47
CA ARG A 135 2.60 16.03 -2.39
C ARG A 135 1.80 15.66 -1.15
N LEU A 136 1.69 14.37 -0.83
CA LEU A 136 1.00 13.92 0.38
C LEU A 136 1.68 14.46 1.64
N GLN A 137 3.01 14.42 1.71
CA GLN A 137 3.76 14.95 2.85
C GLN A 137 3.52 16.45 3.03
N ILE A 138 3.59 17.24 1.96
CA ILE A 138 3.29 18.68 2.00
C ILE A 138 1.87 18.93 2.50
N TYR A 139 0.90 18.18 1.98
CA TYR A 139 -0.50 18.28 2.42
C TYR A 139 -0.67 17.95 3.91
N SER A 140 -0.06 16.86 4.37
CA SER A 140 -0.11 16.44 5.78
C SER A 140 0.50 17.49 6.71
N VAL A 141 1.66 18.04 6.37
CA VAL A 141 2.31 19.10 7.16
C VAL A 141 1.41 20.35 7.23
N ARG A 142 0.84 20.78 6.10
CA ARG A 142 -0.07 21.94 6.05
C ARG A 142 -1.37 21.75 6.83
N LYS A 143 -1.78 20.52 7.12
CA LYS A 143 -2.94 20.23 7.97
C LYS A 143 -2.64 20.20 9.46
N LEU A 144 -1.35 20.09 9.82
CA LEU A 144 -0.90 20.12 11.21
C LEU A 144 -0.56 21.54 11.68
N LEU A 145 -0.39 22.48 10.73
CA LEU A 145 -0.24 23.92 10.95
C LEU A 145 -1.61 24.60 10.86
#